data_AF-A0AAD5E8L8-F1
#
_entry.id   AF-A0AAD5E8L8-F1
#
_cell.length_a   1.000
_cell.length_b   1.000
_cell.length_c   1.000
_cell.angle_alpha   90.00
_cell.angle_beta   90.00
_cell.angle_gamma   90.00
#
_symmetry.space_group_name_H-M   'P 1'
#
loop_
_entity.id
_entity.type
_entity.pdbx_description
1 polymer ?
#
loop_
_entity_poly.entity_id
_entity_poly.type
_entity_poly.pdbx_seq_one_letter_code
_entity_poly.pdbx_strand_id
1 'polypeptide(L)'
;MAPADKKRPRGLKGVAAQKAAKKSKIEGEEDKTQTVILDKEVEEGDELGEVTALYESAKEKSAMGESTDVVLPLLRGTIHECDRILRNWEAEEQIPASFHLTYGSALYDLGTMLDNKELDSFLNAAKERLEVGFDTLKEVGTLEESDKKTESKLRIAMAKLILSNAREADENAKEVNSSILKGLDHLKQAVSSGLLSDDDILEAINIAQTNADFQDALQNMQPLNDWAQQQYTKLLKDDEENVVALSGMGNCHLTLANYWLGKVDTLDEEESDTKTELKEEETKAAEQLKKGKTDAEFGCIATGV
;
A
#
# COMPACT_ATOMS: atom_id res chain seq x y z
N MET A 1 41.97 -44.44 61.04
CA MET A 1 41.75 -43.20 60.26
C MET A 1 40.95 -43.56 59.02
N ALA A 2 39.75 -43.00 58.87
CA ALA A 2 38.91 -43.06 57.66
C ALA A 2 39.18 -41.80 56.80
N PRO A 3 38.54 -41.54 55.63
CA PRO A 3 37.81 -42.37 54.64
C PRO A 3 38.19 -42.08 53.15
N ALA A 4 37.45 -42.68 52.20
CA ALA A 4 37.00 -42.16 50.89
C ALA A 4 38.00 -41.73 49.77
N ASP A 5 37.81 -42.25 48.54
CA ASP A 5 37.16 -41.45 47.48
C ASP A 5 36.77 -42.24 46.21
N LYS A 6 35.58 -41.89 45.69
CA LYS A 6 34.96 -42.34 44.43
C LYS A 6 35.53 -41.56 43.23
N LYS A 7 35.85 -42.21 42.10
CA LYS A 7 35.75 -41.58 40.76
C LYS A 7 35.18 -42.53 39.70
N ARG A 8 34.26 -41.95 38.93
CA ARG A 8 33.25 -42.50 38.00
C ARG A 8 33.84 -42.95 36.65
N PRO A 9 33.12 -43.78 35.86
CA PRO A 9 33.59 -44.32 34.58
C PRO A 9 33.70 -43.23 33.51
N ARG A 10 34.85 -43.18 32.83
CA ARG A 10 35.11 -42.33 31.67
C ARG A 10 34.94 -43.13 30.37
N GLY A 11 33.96 -42.72 29.57
CA GLY A 11 34.05 -42.72 28.11
C GLY A 11 33.56 -43.97 27.37
N LEU A 12 32.25 -44.04 27.08
CA LEU A 12 31.75 -44.68 25.86
C LEU A 12 32.17 -43.83 24.64
N LYS A 13 33.46 -43.88 24.27
CA LYS A 13 33.92 -43.58 22.91
C LYS A 13 33.96 -44.92 22.17
N GLY A 14 32.81 -45.33 21.63
CA GLY A 14 32.73 -46.63 20.95
C GLY A 14 31.35 -47.06 20.48
N VAL A 15 30.44 -46.16 20.07
CA VAL A 15 29.23 -46.56 19.30
C VAL A 15 28.79 -45.50 18.27
N ALA A 16 29.63 -44.51 17.96
CA ALA A 16 29.32 -43.45 16.99
C ALA A 16 29.53 -43.84 15.51
N ALA A 17 29.69 -45.12 15.20
CA ALA A 17 29.99 -45.58 13.83
C ALA A 17 29.02 -46.65 13.27
N GLN A 18 27.89 -46.94 13.95
CA GLN A 18 26.94 -47.99 13.49
C GLN A 18 25.46 -47.58 13.52
N LYS A 19 25.16 -46.29 13.30
CA LYS A 19 23.79 -45.83 12.99
C LYS A 19 23.66 -45.12 11.62
N ALA A 20 24.59 -45.39 10.70
CA ALA A 20 24.53 -44.91 9.31
C ALA A 20 23.77 -45.86 8.34
N ALA A 21 23.02 -46.85 8.84
CA ALA A 21 22.33 -47.80 7.96
C ALA A 21 21.04 -48.37 8.59
N LYS A 22 20.01 -47.53 8.72
CA LYS A 22 18.57 -47.89 8.63
C LYS A 22 17.67 -46.76 9.15
N LYS A 23 17.15 -45.95 8.22
CA LYS A 23 15.84 -45.29 8.27
C LYS A 23 15.62 -44.74 6.85
N SER A 24 14.95 -45.53 6.00
CA SER A 24 13.51 -45.42 5.75
C SER A 24 13.18 -44.17 4.93
N LYS A 25 13.05 -44.42 3.63
CA LYS A 25 12.18 -43.74 2.66
C LYS A 25 10.99 -43.05 3.34
N ILE A 26 11.09 -41.75 3.54
CA ILE A 26 9.99 -40.80 3.62
C ILE A 26 10.49 -39.63 2.77
N GLU A 27 9.80 -39.40 1.65
CA GLU A 27 9.91 -38.17 0.87
C GLU A 27 9.49 -37.03 1.80
N GLY A 28 10.46 -36.29 2.31
CA GLY A 28 10.25 -35.00 2.94
C GLY A 28 10.65 -33.96 1.92
N GLU A 29 9.69 -33.13 1.50
CA GLU A 29 9.97 -31.83 0.90
C GLU A 29 11.02 -31.14 1.76
N GLU A 30 12.11 -30.73 1.11
CA GLU A 30 13.08 -29.83 1.72
C GLU A 30 12.35 -28.54 2.06
N ASP A 31 12.05 -28.37 3.33
CA ASP A 31 11.68 -27.11 3.95
C ASP A 31 12.85 -26.14 3.70
N LYS A 32 12.79 -25.42 2.57
CA LYS A 32 13.70 -24.32 2.28
C LYS A 32 13.37 -23.20 3.25
N THR A 33 13.93 -23.27 4.45
CA THR A 33 13.97 -22.15 5.38
C THR A 33 14.77 -21.03 4.72
N GLN A 34 14.06 -20.17 3.99
CA GLN A 34 14.64 -18.96 3.41
C GLN A 34 14.82 -17.95 4.56
N THR A 35 16.05 -17.87 5.08
CA THR A 35 16.42 -16.79 6.01
C THR A 35 16.43 -15.48 5.25
N VAL A 36 15.45 -14.62 5.52
CA VAL A 36 15.40 -13.26 5.02
C VAL A 36 16.31 -12.41 5.91
N ILE A 37 17.31 -11.78 5.32
CA ILE A 37 18.11 -10.76 6.00
C ILE A 37 17.32 -9.45 5.90
N LEU A 38 16.98 -8.88 7.06
CA LEU A 38 16.40 -7.53 7.17
C LEU A 38 17.54 -6.51 7.12
N ASP A 39 17.36 -5.45 6.34
CA ASP A 39 18.35 -4.37 6.24
C ASP A 39 18.22 -3.33 7.36
N LYS A 40 17.14 -3.39 8.15
CA LYS A 40 16.88 -2.51 9.30
C LYS A 40 17.30 -3.16 10.62
N GLU A 41 18.05 -2.42 11.44
CA GLU A 41 18.39 -2.81 12.80
C GLU A 41 17.13 -2.71 13.69
N VAL A 42 16.70 -3.84 14.24
CA VAL A 42 15.58 -3.92 15.22
C VAL A 42 16.15 -4.45 16.54
N GLU A 43 15.64 -3.95 17.66
CA GLU A 43 16.06 -4.42 18.98
C GLU A 43 15.69 -5.90 19.20
N GLU A 44 16.61 -6.68 19.76
CA GLU A 44 16.40 -8.11 20.01
C GLU A 44 15.22 -8.30 20.99
N GLY A 45 14.13 -8.91 20.51
CA GLY A 45 12.90 -9.13 21.29
C GLY A 45 11.76 -8.15 21.00
N ASP A 46 11.94 -7.17 20.12
CA ASP A 46 10.86 -6.33 19.61
C ASP A 46 10.14 -7.01 18.42
N GLU A 47 9.28 -7.98 18.73
CA GLU A 47 8.54 -8.74 17.70
C GLU A 47 7.68 -7.83 16.80
N LEU A 48 7.18 -6.69 17.32
CA LEU A 48 6.38 -5.73 16.55
C LEU A 48 7.24 -4.90 15.58
N GLY A 49 8.43 -4.48 16.03
CA GLY A 49 9.43 -3.83 15.18
C GLY A 49 9.90 -4.76 14.06
N GLU A 50 10.13 -6.04 14.37
CA GLU A 50 10.59 -7.04 13.40
C GLU A 50 9.56 -7.25 12.29
N VAL A 51 8.27 -7.40 12.64
CA VAL A 51 7.21 -7.60 11.63
C VAL A 51 7.00 -6.37 10.75
N THR A 52 7.17 -5.17 11.33
CA THR A 52 7.10 -3.90 10.60
C THR A 52 8.27 -3.77 9.64
N ALA A 53 9.50 -4.06 10.08
CA ALA A 53 10.69 -4.03 9.23
C ALA A 53 10.59 -5.04 8.07
N LEU A 54 10.00 -6.21 8.30
CA LEU A 54 9.78 -7.21 7.26
C LEU A 54 8.80 -6.71 6.19
N TYR A 55 7.72 -6.05 6.59
CA TYR A 55 6.77 -5.44 5.66
C TYR A 55 7.38 -4.28 4.87
N GLU A 56 8.12 -3.39 5.54
CA GLU A 56 8.81 -2.28 4.89
C GLU A 56 9.84 -2.78 3.86
N SER A 57 10.56 -3.86 4.18
CA SER A 57 11.47 -4.52 3.24
C SER A 57 10.74 -5.04 1.99
N ALA A 58 9.49 -5.50 2.14
CA ALA A 58 8.65 -5.90 1.01
C ALA A 58 8.25 -4.70 0.15
N LYS A 59 7.83 -3.58 0.76
CA LYS A 59 7.51 -2.33 0.06
C LYS A 59 8.72 -1.79 -0.71
N GLU A 60 9.88 -1.73 -0.08
CA GLU A 60 11.12 -1.22 -0.69
C GLU A 60 11.51 -2.04 -1.92
N LYS A 61 11.51 -3.37 -1.81
CA LYS A 61 11.81 -4.25 -2.95
C LYS A 61 10.79 -4.13 -4.06
N SER A 62 9.50 -4.02 -3.72
CA SER A 62 8.45 -3.77 -4.72
C SER A 62 8.66 -2.44 -5.45
N ALA A 63 9.04 -1.38 -4.74
CA ALA A 63 9.31 -0.06 -5.32
C ALA A 63 10.55 -0.05 -6.22
N MET A 64 11.55 -0.89 -5.92
CA MET A 64 12.73 -1.09 -6.76
C MET A 64 12.45 -1.95 -8.03
N GLY A 65 11.22 -2.45 -8.19
CA GLY A 65 10.85 -3.29 -9.34
C GLY A 65 11.39 -4.72 -9.25
N GLU A 66 11.69 -5.20 -8.04
CA GLU A 66 12.07 -6.61 -7.84
C GLU A 66 10.92 -7.55 -8.22
N SER A 67 11.28 -8.77 -8.62
CA SER A 67 10.28 -9.77 -9.04
C SER A 67 9.33 -10.17 -7.91
N THR A 68 8.11 -10.58 -8.28
CA THR A 68 7.10 -11.08 -7.32
C THR A 68 7.60 -12.29 -6.52
N ASP A 69 8.51 -13.09 -7.06
CA ASP A 69 9.16 -14.22 -6.37
C ASP A 69 10.00 -13.76 -5.16
N VAL A 70 10.41 -12.50 -5.11
CA VAL A 70 11.13 -11.90 -3.97
C VAL A 70 10.18 -11.22 -3.00
N VAL A 71 9.16 -10.51 -3.50
CA VAL A 71 8.24 -9.71 -2.68
C VAL A 71 7.21 -10.58 -1.96
N LEU A 72 6.62 -11.57 -2.65
CA LEU A 72 5.55 -12.40 -2.08
C LEU A 72 5.98 -13.21 -0.85
N PRO A 73 7.18 -13.83 -0.81
CA PRO A 73 7.65 -14.48 0.41
C PRO A 73 7.74 -13.55 1.62
N LEU A 74 8.10 -12.27 1.41
CA LEU A 74 8.20 -11.28 2.49
C LEU A 74 6.81 -10.95 3.04
N LEU A 75 5.85 -10.67 2.16
CA LEU A 75 4.46 -10.40 2.57
C LEU A 75 3.84 -11.59 3.32
N ARG A 76 4.05 -12.81 2.82
CA ARG A 76 3.61 -14.04 3.52
C ARG A 76 4.30 -14.19 4.87
N GLY A 77 5.60 -13.91 4.94
CA GLY A 77 6.36 -13.89 6.18
C GLY A 77 5.78 -12.91 7.19
N THR A 78 5.49 -11.68 6.78
CA THR A 78 4.83 -10.66 7.61
C THR A 78 3.49 -11.17 8.15
N ILE A 79 2.64 -11.73 7.29
CA ILE A 79 1.31 -12.24 7.71
C ILE A 79 1.43 -13.39 8.70
N HIS A 80 2.30 -14.37 8.42
CA HIS A 80 2.52 -15.50 9.32
C HIS A 80 3.04 -15.07 10.69
N GLU A 81 3.90 -14.05 10.70
CA GLU A 81 4.48 -13.50 11.90
C GLU A 81 3.45 -12.69 12.69
N CYS A 82 2.62 -11.88 12.03
CA CYS A 82 1.45 -11.25 12.64
C CYS A 82 0.49 -12.29 13.26
N ASP A 83 0.23 -13.38 12.57
CA ASP A 83 -0.59 -14.48 13.08
C ASP A 83 0.05 -15.20 14.27
N ARG A 84 1.38 -15.35 14.29
CA ARG A 84 2.12 -15.89 15.45
C ARG A 84 1.97 -14.99 16.65
N ILE A 85 2.20 -13.68 16.47
CA ILE A 85 2.08 -12.65 17.51
C ILE A 85 0.66 -12.67 18.08
N LEU A 86 -0.38 -12.65 17.23
CA LEU A 86 -1.78 -12.68 17.69
C LEU A 86 -2.14 -13.90 18.55
N ARG A 87 -1.58 -15.08 18.24
CA ARG A 87 -1.82 -16.29 19.03
C ARG A 87 -1.11 -16.29 20.37
N ASN A 88 0.03 -15.61 20.44
CA ASN A 88 0.92 -15.60 21.60
C ASN A 88 0.85 -14.29 22.40
N TRP A 89 0.00 -13.35 21.99
CA TRP A 89 -0.15 -12.06 22.66
C TRP A 89 -0.86 -12.26 23.99
N GLU A 90 -0.08 -12.49 25.03
CA GLU A 90 -0.54 -12.66 26.41
C GLU A 90 -0.47 -11.35 27.22
N ALA A 91 -0.12 -10.23 26.60
CA ALA A 91 0.03 -8.96 27.31
C ALA A 91 -1.31 -8.46 27.87
N GLU A 92 -1.26 -7.82 29.05
CA GLU A 92 -2.41 -7.12 29.62
C GLU A 92 -2.81 -5.90 28.77
N GLU A 93 -1.88 -5.39 27.97
CA GLU A 93 -2.07 -4.28 27.05
C GLU A 93 -2.60 -4.76 25.70
N GLN A 94 -3.51 -3.97 25.14
CA GLN A 94 -4.02 -4.19 23.79
C GLN A 94 -2.91 -4.06 22.76
N ILE A 95 -2.97 -4.88 21.71
CA ILE A 95 -2.02 -4.80 20.60
C ILE A 95 -2.09 -3.40 19.96
N PRO A 96 -0.95 -2.72 19.73
CA PRO A 96 -0.94 -1.38 19.17
C PRO A 96 -1.58 -1.28 17.78
N ALA A 97 -2.16 -0.13 17.46
CA ALA A 97 -2.79 0.12 16.15
C ALA A 97 -1.79 0.03 14.98
N SER A 98 -0.51 0.32 15.21
CA SER A 98 0.56 0.18 14.22
C SER A 98 0.75 -1.26 13.75
N PHE A 99 0.57 -2.25 14.64
CA PHE A 99 0.59 -3.66 14.26
C PHE A 99 -0.55 -3.98 13.30
N HIS A 100 -1.76 -3.51 13.60
CA HIS A 100 -2.94 -3.72 12.76
C HIS A 100 -2.82 -3.03 11.40
N LEU A 101 -2.17 -1.87 11.35
CA LEU A 101 -1.78 -1.21 10.11
C LEU A 101 -0.85 -2.08 9.26
N THR A 102 0.24 -2.59 9.85
CA THR A 102 1.20 -3.46 9.15
C THR A 102 0.51 -4.72 8.64
N TYR A 103 -0.28 -5.38 9.49
CA TYR A 103 -0.96 -6.62 9.12
C TYR A 103 -2.00 -6.39 8.01
N GLY A 104 -2.89 -5.39 8.19
CA GLY A 104 -3.90 -5.06 7.19
C GLY A 104 -3.30 -4.67 5.84
N SER A 105 -2.20 -3.91 5.86
CA SER A 105 -1.53 -3.48 4.63
C SER A 105 -0.84 -4.64 3.91
N ALA A 106 -0.18 -5.55 4.65
CA ALA A 106 0.44 -6.74 4.08
C ALA A 106 -0.59 -7.69 3.44
N LEU A 107 -1.76 -7.86 4.08
CA LEU A 107 -2.88 -8.64 3.51
C LEU A 107 -3.39 -8.02 2.20
N TYR A 108 -3.55 -6.70 2.16
CA TYR A 108 -3.98 -5.99 0.96
C TYR A 108 -2.95 -6.13 -0.17
N ASP A 109 -1.66 -5.86 0.10
CA ASP A 109 -0.61 -5.91 -0.92
C ASP A 109 -0.41 -7.36 -1.42
N LEU A 110 -0.49 -8.36 -0.53
CA LEU A 110 -0.45 -9.76 -0.95
C LEU A 110 -1.65 -10.10 -1.85
N GLY A 111 -2.86 -9.71 -1.45
CA GLY A 111 -4.08 -9.98 -2.21
C GLY A 111 -4.01 -9.42 -3.63
N THR A 112 -3.57 -8.16 -3.78
CA THR A 112 -3.49 -7.47 -5.08
C THR A 112 -2.37 -7.97 -5.98
N MET A 113 -1.31 -8.55 -5.42
CA MET A 113 -0.23 -9.16 -6.21
C MET A 113 -0.52 -10.60 -6.66
N LEU A 114 -1.51 -11.25 -6.04
CA LEU A 114 -1.93 -12.60 -6.43
C LEU A 114 -3.00 -12.52 -7.51
N ASP A 115 -2.73 -13.13 -8.66
CA ASP A 115 -3.72 -13.36 -9.72
C ASP A 115 -4.66 -14.52 -9.31
N ASN A 116 -5.43 -14.31 -8.24
CA ASN A 116 -6.15 -15.37 -7.53
C ASN A 116 -7.64 -15.05 -7.31
N LYS A 117 -8.45 -16.10 -7.34
CA LYS A 117 -9.89 -16.11 -7.01
C LYS A 117 -10.18 -15.80 -5.53
N GLU A 118 -9.14 -15.59 -4.72
CA GLU A 118 -9.24 -15.30 -3.29
C GLU A 118 -8.99 -13.83 -2.95
N LEU A 119 -8.86 -12.95 -3.95
CA LEU A 119 -8.65 -11.51 -3.75
C LEU A 119 -9.64 -10.94 -2.71
N ASP A 120 -10.93 -11.22 -2.85
CA ASP A 120 -11.96 -10.76 -1.92
C ASP A 120 -11.71 -11.22 -0.48
N SER A 121 -11.19 -12.44 -0.27
CA SER A 121 -10.87 -12.94 1.05
C SER A 121 -9.73 -12.15 1.70
N PHE A 122 -8.70 -11.81 0.91
CA PHE A 122 -7.59 -10.97 1.39
C PHE A 122 -8.04 -9.54 1.66
N LEU A 123 -8.85 -8.94 0.78
CA LEU A 123 -9.36 -7.59 0.97
C LEU A 123 -10.30 -7.48 2.18
N ASN A 124 -11.16 -8.48 2.40
CA ASN A 124 -12.00 -8.50 3.60
C ASN A 124 -11.17 -8.66 4.87
N ALA A 125 -10.19 -9.57 4.89
CA ALA A 125 -9.29 -9.74 6.02
C ALA A 125 -8.46 -8.46 6.29
N ALA A 126 -7.93 -7.82 5.24
CA ALA A 126 -7.22 -6.56 5.35
C ALA A 126 -8.09 -5.47 5.98
N LYS A 127 -9.33 -5.34 5.50
CA LYS A 127 -10.30 -4.38 6.03
C LYS A 127 -10.58 -4.63 7.51
N GLU A 128 -10.88 -5.87 7.90
CA GLU A 128 -11.12 -6.23 9.30
C GLU A 128 -9.93 -5.86 10.19
N ARG A 129 -8.69 -6.12 9.75
CA ARG A 129 -7.49 -5.73 10.51
C ARG A 129 -7.35 -4.22 10.64
N LEU A 130 -7.57 -3.46 9.56
CA LEU A 130 -7.50 -2.00 9.61
C LEU A 130 -8.61 -1.40 10.50
N GLU A 131 -9.82 -1.97 10.49
CA GLU A 131 -10.92 -1.57 11.38
C GLU A 131 -10.58 -1.80 12.85
N VAL A 132 -9.97 -2.96 13.19
CA VAL A 132 -9.46 -3.20 14.54
C VAL A 132 -8.42 -2.15 14.95
N GLY A 133 -7.52 -1.77 14.04
CA GLY A 133 -6.55 -0.69 14.31
C GLY A 133 -7.21 0.66 14.65
N PHE A 134 -8.30 1.01 13.96
CA PHE A 134 -9.09 2.19 14.32
C PHE A 134 -9.77 2.07 15.67
N ASP A 135 -10.28 0.89 16.01
CA ASP A 135 -10.97 0.66 17.29
C ASP A 135 -9.99 0.74 18.47
N THR A 136 -8.78 0.20 18.32
CA THR A 136 -7.69 0.37 19.30
C THR A 136 -7.42 1.84 19.59
N LEU A 137 -7.35 2.71 18.56
CA LEU A 137 -7.12 4.14 18.76
C LEU A 137 -8.29 4.84 19.47
N LYS A 138 -9.53 4.43 19.22
CA LYS A 138 -10.70 5.03 19.90
C LYS A 138 -10.71 4.73 21.39
N GLU A 139 -10.20 3.57 21.80
CA GLU A 139 -10.16 3.14 23.20
C GLU A 139 -9.11 3.90 24.02
N VAL A 140 -8.04 4.39 23.38
CA VAL A 140 -6.94 5.15 24.04
C VAL A 140 -7.39 6.55 24.50
N GLY A 141 -8.51 7.08 24.02
CA GLY A 141 -9.13 8.33 24.49
C GLY A 141 -8.38 9.60 24.06
N THR A 142 -7.16 9.83 24.56
CA THR A 142 -6.29 10.94 24.10
C THR A 142 -5.11 10.37 23.31
N LEU A 143 -5.14 10.56 22.00
CA LEU A 143 -4.09 10.08 21.11
C LEU A 143 -2.81 10.90 21.25
N GLU A 144 -1.69 10.20 21.42
CA GLU A 144 -0.37 10.78 21.27
C GLU A 144 -0.10 11.16 19.80
N GLU A 145 0.98 11.90 19.54
CA GLU A 145 1.32 12.30 18.17
C GLU A 145 1.65 11.09 17.27
N SER A 146 2.32 10.09 17.82
CA SER A 146 2.60 8.79 17.19
C SER A 146 1.30 8.06 16.80
N ASP A 147 0.30 8.09 17.68
CA ASP A 147 -1.00 7.47 17.44
C ASP A 147 -1.78 8.20 16.34
N LYS A 148 -1.78 9.53 16.34
CA LYS A 148 -2.42 10.33 15.28
C LYS A 148 -1.75 10.14 13.92
N LYS A 149 -0.42 9.98 13.92
CA LYS A 149 0.34 9.61 12.70
C LYS A 149 -0.08 8.22 12.22
N THR A 150 -0.20 7.27 13.14
CA THR A 150 -0.69 5.90 12.84
C THR A 150 -2.12 5.92 12.32
N GLU A 151 -3.01 6.73 12.90
CA GLU A 151 -4.37 6.94 12.42
C GLU A 151 -4.38 7.46 10.97
N SER A 152 -3.52 8.44 10.67
CA SER A 152 -3.39 9.00 9.32
C SER A 152 -2.95 7.93 8.31
N LYS A 153 -1.99 7.07 8.69
CA LYS A 153 -1.56 5.94 7.85
C LYS A 153 -2.63 4.85 7.70
N LEU A 154 -3.38 4.54 8.75
CA LEU A 154 -4.57 3.66 8.69
C LEU A 154 -5.61 4.20 7.71
N ARG A 155 -5.82 5.52 7.68
CA ARG A 155 -6.73 6.17 6.72
C ARG A 155 -6.25 6.02 5.28
N ILE A 156 -4.94 6.15 5.02
CA ILE A 156 -4.37 5.90 3.69
C ILE A 156 -4.60 4.44 3.28
N ALA A 157 -4.27 3.48 4.15
CA ALA A 157 -4.45 2.06 3.88
C ALA A 157 -5.93 1.71 3.63
N MET A 158 -6.85 2.26 4.44
CA MET A 158 -8.29 2.07 4.28
C MET A 158 -8.80 2.70 2.98
N ALA A 159 -8.32 3.88 2.61
CA ALA A 159 -8.67 4.50 1.34
C ALA A 159 -8.21 3.67 0.15
N LYS A 160 -6.97 3.16 0.18
CA LYS A 160 -6.40 2.26 -0.83
C LYS A 160 -7.32 1.05 -1.06
N LEU A 161 -7.76 0.42 0.04
CA LEU A 161 -8.68 -0.71 0.02
C LEU A 161 -10.05 -0.35 -0.55
N ILE A 162 -10.69 0.71 -0.05
CA ILE A 162 -12.02 1.14 -0.48
C ILE A 162 -12.03 1.48 -1.97
N LEU A 163 -11.02 2.21 -2.44
CA LEU A 163 -10.94 2.62 -3.84
C LEU A 163 -10.65 1.44 -4.76
N SER A 164 -9.82 0.49 -4.32
CA SER A 164 -9.59 -0.76 -5.06
C SER A 164 -10.87 -1.58 -5.20
N ASN A 165 -11.65 -1.72 -4.13
CA ASN A 165 -12.96 -2.38 -4.19
C ASN A 165 -13.94 -1.65 -5.11
N ALA A 166 -13.93 -0.31 -5.11
CA ALA A 166 -14.78 0.47 -6.00
C ALA A 166 -14.41 0.31 -7.48
N ARG A 167 -13.14 0.01 -7.78
CA ARG A 167 -12.66 -0.28 -9.13
C ARG A 167 -13.15 -1.63 -9.65
N GLU A 168 -13.15 -2.66 -8.80
CA GLU A 168 -13.57 -4.02 -9.17
C GLU A 168 -15.11 -4.21 -9.11
N ALA A 169 -15.86 -3.21 -8.63
CA ALA A 169 -17.30 -3.29 -8.49
C ALA A 169 -18.00 -3.17 -9.87
N ASP A 170 -18.53 -4.29 -10.35
CA ASP A 170 -19.34 -4.39 -11.57
C ASP A 170 -20.77 -3.79 -11.43
N GLU A 171 -21.21 -3.48 -10.20
CA GLU A 171 -22.61 -3.18 -9.90
C GLU A 171 -22.85 -1.74 -9.42
N ASN A 172 -23.98 -1.17 -9.89
CA ASN A 172 -24.60 0.09 -9.48
C ASN A 172 -23.66 1.32 -9.36
N ALA A 173 -23.66 2.16 -10.40
CA ALA A 173 -22.87 3.40 -10.45
C ALA A 173 -23.01 4.32 -9.21
N LYS A 174 -24.14 4.28 -8.49
CA LYS A 174 -24.33 5.06 -7.25
C LYS A 174 -23.51 4.51 -6.08
N GLU A 175 -23.40 3.20 -5.96
CA GLU A 175 -22.63 2.55 -4.90
C GLU A 175 -21.13 2.73 -5.14
N VAL A 176 -20.69 2.61 -6.40
CA VAL A 176 -19.32 2.93 -6.81
C VAL A 176 -18.97 4.38 -6.46
N ASN A 177 -19.81 5.34 -6.83
CA ASN A 177 -19.58 6.75 -6.50
C ASN A 177 -19.49 6.99 -4.99
N SER A 178 -20.39 6.39 -4.21
CA SER A 178 -20.36 6.52 -2.75
C SER A 178 -19.09 5.95 -2.14
N SER A 179 -18.60 4.81 -2.64
CA SER A 179 -17.35 4.21 -2.20
C SER A 179 -16.15 5.08 -2.54
N ILE A 180 -16.13 5.67 -3.75
CA ILE A 180 -15.07 6.59 -4.17
C ILE A 180 -15.01 7.83 -3.28
N LEU A 181 -16.16 8.45 -3.01
CA LEU A 181 -16.22 9.62 -2.13
C LEU A 181 -15.79 9.27 -0.70
N LYS A 182 -16.14 8.07 -0.22
CA LYS A 182 -15.66 7.58 1.09
C LYS A 182 -14.15 7.38 1.12
N GLY A 183 -13.57 6.75 0.09
CA GLY A 183 -12.12 6.58 -0.02
C GLY A 183 -11.39 7.91 -0.07
N LEU A 184 -11.89 8.85 -0.87
CA LEU A 184 -11.36 10.22 -0.95
C LEU A 184 -11.44 10.97 0.39
N ASP A 185 -12.52 10.79 1.14
CA ASP A 185 -12.67 11.40 2.46
C ASP A 185 -11.62 10.88 3.45
N HIS A 186 -11.30 9.58 3.43
CA HIS A 186 -10.20 9.02 4.22
C HIS A 186 -8.85 9.67 3.85
N LEU A 187 -8.54 9.84 2.56
CA LEU A 187 -7.31 10.51 2.11
C LEU A 187 -7.25 11.98 2.58
N LYS A 188 -8.36 12.71 2.45
CA LYS A 188 -8.47 14.10 2.91
C LYS A 188 -8.22 14.21 4.41
N GLN A 189 -8.83 13.33 5.20
CA GLN A 189 -8.63 13.31 6.65
C GLN A 189 -7.18 12.97 7.02
N ALA A 190 -6.56 12.02 6.30
CA ALA A 190 -5.16 11.65 6.52
C ALA A 190 -4.21 12.82 6.26
N VAL A 191 -4.32 13.49 5.11
CA VAL A 191 -3.44 14.62 4.73
C VAL A 191 -3.69 15.86 5.59
N SER A 192 -4.93 16.09 5.99
CA SER A 192 -5.28 17.27 6.82
C SER A 192 -4.75 17.19 8.25
N SER A 193 -4.23 16.04 8.70
CA SER A 193 -3.64 15.91 10.04
C SER A 193 -2.33 16.71 10.19
N GLY A 194 -1.61 16.94 9.09
CA GLY A 194 -0.31 17.60 9.09
C GLY A 194 0.82 16.78 9.73
N LEU A 195 0.63 15.48 9.97
CA LEU A 195 1.59 14.59 10.63
C LEU A 195 2.30 13.62 9.68
N LEU A 196 1.91 13.65 8.41
CA LEU A 196 2.43 12.79 7.36
C LEU A 196 3.72 13.37 6.77
N SER A 197 4.63 12.49 6.36
CA SER A 197 5.78 12.88 5.55
C SER A 197 5.37 13.19 4.12
N ASP A 198 6.24 13.86 3.35
CA ASP A 198 6.00 14.12 1.93
C ASP A 198 5.79 12.82 1.13
N ASP A 199 6.53 11.75 1.47
CA ASP A 199 6.35 10.43 0.86
C ASP A 199 4.97 9.84 1.16
N ASP A 200 4.49 9.95 2.41
CA ASP A 200 3.15 9.48 2.79
C ASP A 200 2.06 10.31 2.06
N ILE A 201 2.27 11.62 1.89
CA ILE A 201 1.37 12.51 1.15
C ILE A 201 1.37 12.11 -0.33
N LEU A 202 2.54 11.91 -0.94
CA LEU A 202 2.67 11.45 -2.33
C LEU A 202 1.99 10.09 -2.53
N GLU A 203 2.13 9.15 -1.60
CA GLU A 203 1.41 7.87 -1.62
C GLU A 203 -0.11 8.11 -1.66
N ALA A 204 -0.63 8.97 -0.78
CA ALA A 204 -2.05 9.31 -0.75
C ALA A 204 -2.54 9.96 -2.06
N ILE A 205 -1.75 10.86 -2.65
CA ILE A 205 -2.08 11.51 -3.93
C ILE A 205 -2.08 10.48 -5.07
N ASN A 206 -1.06 9.63 -5.14
CA ASN A 206 -0.94 8.57 -6.15
C ASN A 206 -2.12 7.59 -6.07
N ILE A 207 -2.56 7.23 -4.86
CA ILE A 207 -3.76 6.40 -4.68
C ILE A 207 -4.99 7.07 -5.33
N ALA A 208 -5.22 8.37 -5.09
CA ALA A 208 -6.34 9.07 -5.70
C ALA A 208 -6.22 9.17 -7.22
N GLN A 209 -5.04 9.56 -7.74
CA GLN A 209 -4.80 9.74 -9.16
C GLN A 209 -4.92 8.42 -9.93
N THR A 210 -4.27 7.35 -9.46
CA THR A 210 -4.35 6.04 -10.10
C THR A 210 -5.79 5.52 -10.11
N ASN A 211 -6.56 5.73 -9.04
CA ASN A 211 -7.96 5.34 -9.04
C ASN A 211 -8.83 6.24 -9.94
N ALA A 212 -8.48 7.52 -10.13
CA ALA A 212 -9.17 8.38 -11.09
C ALA A 212 -9.01 7.85 -12.53
N ASP A 213 -7.81 7.35 -12.88
CA ASP A 213 -7.50 6.83 -14.21
C ASP A 213 -8.34 5.62 -14.61
N PHE A 214 -8.83 4.84 -13.64
CA PHE A 214 -9.69 3.68 -13.89
C PHE A 214 -11.18 4.00 -13.96
N GLN A 215 -11.59 5.26 -13.81
CA GLN A 215 -13.00 5.64 -13.77
C GLN A 215 -13.49 6.18 -15.12
N ASP A 216 -14.41 5.46 -15.75
CA ASP A 216 -15.05 5.89 -17.00
C ASP A 216 -16.10 6.99 -16.81
N ALA A 217 -16.57 7.20 -15.58
CA ALA A 217 -17.57 8.20 -15.26
C ALA A 217 -16.92 9.48 -14.69
N LEU A 218 -17.16 10.62 -15.35
CA LEU A 218 -16.61 11.91 -14.92
C LEU A 218 -16.91 12.24 -13.45
N GLN A 219 -18.13 11.95 -12.99
CA GLN A 219 -18.55 12.18 -11.61
C GLN A 219 -17.77 11.38 -10.55
N ASN A 220 -17.11 10.29 -10.96
CA ASN A 220 -16.26 9.45 -10.12
C ASN A 220 -14.79 9.89 -10.22
N MET A 221 -14.33 10.15 -11.45
CA MET A 221 -12.95 10.56 -11.75
C MET A 221 -12.63 11.96 -11.24
N GLN A 222 -13.50 12.94 -11.51
CA GLN A 222 -13.23 14.37 -11.29
C GLN A 222 -12.90 14.69 -9.83
N PRO A 223 -13.64 14.22 -8.80
CA PRO A 223 -13.33 14.55 -7.41
C PRO A 223 -11.95 14.07 -6.95
N LEU A 224 -11.52 12.89 -7.43
CA LEU A 224 -10.19 12.34 -7.15
C LEU A 224 -9.11 13.18 -7.82
N ASN A 225 -9.28 13.47 -9.12
CA ASN A 225 -8.34 14.28 -9.89
C ASN A 225 -8.21 15.71 -9.35
N ASP A 226 -9.32 16.37 -9.01
CA ASP A 226 -9.32 17.72 -8.45
C ASP A 226 -8.56 17.76 -7.12
N TRP A 227 -8.80 16.78 -6.25
CA TRP A 227 -8.10 16.71 -4.97
C TRP A 227 -6.61 16.43 -5.14
N ALA A 228 -6.23 15.53 -6.06
CA ALA A 228 -4.85 15.22 -6.38
C ALA A 228 -4.11 16.46 -6.93
N GLN A 229 -4.69 17.15 -7.92
CA GLN A 229 -4.14 18.40 -8.47
C GLN A 229 -3.93 19.47 -7.37
N GLN A 230 -4.90 19.63 -6.46
CA GLN A 230 -4.77 20.54 -5.34
C GLN A 230 -3.60 20.18 -4.42
N GLN A 231 -3.35 18.89 -4.17
CA GLN A 231 -2.23 18.48 -3.32
C GLN A 231 -0.89 18.61 -4.04
N TYR A 232 -0.80 18.23 -5.32
CA TYR A 232 0.41 18.48 -6.12
C TYR A 232 0.75 19.97 -6.18
N THR A 233 -0.25 20.84 -6.36
CA THR A 233 -0.06 22.30 -6.32
C THR A 233 0.50 22.78 -4.98
N LYS A 234 0.15 22.13 -3.86
CA LYS A 234 0.73 22.48 -2.55
C LYS A 234 2.19 22.03 -2.47
N LEU A 235 2.49 20.79 -2.85
CA LEU A 235 3.86 20.27 -2.86
C LEU A 235 4.77 21.14 -3.75
N LEU A 236 4.27 21.57 -4.91
CA LEU A 236 5.01 22.45 -5.82
C LEU A 236 5.19 23.88 -5.31
N LYS A 237 4.43 24.32 -4.30
CA LYS A 237 4.70 25.60 -3.63
C LYS A 237 5.84 25.49 -2.63
N ASP A 238 6.01 24.31 -2.04
CA ASP A 238 7.06 24.03 -1.07
C ASP A 238 8.37 23.65 -1.79
N ASP A 239 8.26 22.93 -2.90
CA ASP A 239 9.36 22.53 -3.80
C ASP A 239 8.90 22.59 -5.27
N GLU A 240 9.18 23.70 -5.94
CA GLU A 240 8.81 23.94 -7.35
C GLU A 240 9.46 22.96 -8.33
N GLU A 241 10.57 22.32 -7.93
CA GLU A 241 11.33 21.36 -8.75
C GLU A 241 10.93 19.90 -8.48
N ASN A 242 9.90 19.66 -7.66
CA ASN A 242 9.46 18.32 -7.34
C ASN A 242 8.95 17.58 -8.59
N VAL A 243 9.82 16.77 -9.19
CA VAL A 243 9.57 16.06 -10.45
C VAL A 243 8.37 15.13 -10.34
N VAL A 244 8.19 14.49 -9.18
CA VAL A 244 7.06 13.57 -8.95
C VAL A 244 5.75 14.35 -8.96
N ALA A 245 5.70 15.51 -8.30
CA ALA A 245 4.51 16.36 -8.28
C ALA A 245 4.21 16.99 -9.64
N LEU A 246 5.23 17.44 -10.39
CA LEU A 246 5.06 17.94 -11.77
C LEU A 246 4.51 16.84 -12.70
N SER A 247 5.10 15.65 -12.66
CA SER A 247 4.64 14.51 -13.46
C SER A 247 3.22 14.09 -13.09
N GLY A 248 2.92 14.04 -11.78
CA GLY A 248 1.60 13.69 -11.27
C GLY A 248 0.52 14.69 -11.67
N MET A 249 0.82 15.99 -11.63
CA MET A 249 -0.08 17.04 -12.10
C MET A 249 -0.34 16.93 -13.61
N GLY A 250 0.71 16.67 -14.41
CA GLY A 250 0.57 16.36 -15.83
C GLY A 250 -0.35 15.17 -16.10
N ASN A 251 -0.20 14.09 -15.32
CA ASN A 251 -1.07 12.92 -15.42
C ASN A 251 -2.53 13.27 -15.13
N CYS A 252 -2.83 14.06 -14.09
CA CYS A 252 -4.21 14.49 -13.81
C CYS A 252 -4.88 15.20 -15.00
N HIS A 253 -4.15 16.06 -15.72
CA HIS A 253 -4.66 16.71 -16.92
C HIS A 253 -4.83 15.73 -18.09
N LEU A 254 -3.88 14.81 -18.25
CA LEU A 254 -3.94 13.79 -19.29
C LEU A 254 -5.13 12.86 -19.10
N THR A 255 -5.42 12.44 -17.87
CA THR A 255 -6.59 11.62 -17.54
C THR A 255 -7.89 12.31 -17.95
N LEU A 256 -8.06 13.59 -17.61
CA LEU A 256 -9.24 14.37 -18.02
C LEU A 256 -9.30 14.57 -19.53
N ALA A 257 -8.16 14.81 -20.20
CA ALA A 257 -8.12 14.95 -21.65
C ALA A 257 -8.53 13.65 -22.35
N ASN A 258 -8.01 12.51 -21.91
CA ASN A 258 -8.34 11.18 -22.44
C ASN A 258 -9.83 10.86 -22.25
N TYR A 259 -10.42 11.22 -21.11
CA TYR A 259 -11.86 11.08 -20.90
C TYR A 259 -12.68 11.80 -21.97
N TRP A 260 -12.35 13.07 -22.26
CA TRP A 260 -13.08 13.86 -23.25
C TRP A 260 -12.86 13.35 -24.68
N LEU A 261 -11.63 12.97 -25.02
CA LEU A 261 -11.33 12.36 -26.33
C LEU A 261 -12.10 11.06 -26.54
N GLY A 262 -12.19 10.21 -25.51
CA GLY A 262 -12.99 8.98 -25.58
C GLY A 262 -14.48 9.22 -25.85
N LYS A 263 -15.02 10.40 -25.51
CA LYS A 263 -16.39 10.79 -25.86
C LYS A 263 -16.54 11.21 -27.32
N VAL A 264 -15.50 11.82 -27.91
CA VAL A 264 -15.49 12.20 -29.34
C VAL A 264 -15.62 10.96 -30.20
N ASP A 265 -14.83 9.92 -29.92
CA ASP A 265 -14.81 8.66 -30.68
C ASP A 265 -16.19 7.96 -30.66
N THR A 266 -16.95 8.09 -29.56
CA THR A 266 -18.30 7.52 -29.47
C THR A 266 -19.37 8.32 -30.20
N LEU A 267 -19.12 9.58 -30.55
CA LEU A 267 -20.07 10.47 -31.22
C LEU A 267 -19.86 10.50 -32.76
N ASP A 268 -18.72 10.00 -33.26
CA ASP A 268 -18.37 10.02 -34.69
C ASP A 268 -19.00 8.90 -35.54
N GLU A 269 -19.82 8.02 -34.95
CA GLU A 269 -20.56 7.00 -35.72
C GLU A 269 -21.79 7.57 -36.47
N GLU A 270 -22.24 8.81 -36.20
CA GLU A 270 -23.47 9.36 -36.80
C GLU A 270 -23.31 10.61 -37.70
N GLU A 271 -22.17 11.31 -37.73
CA GLU A 271 -22.00 12.49 -38.62
C GLU A 271 -20.64 12.53 -39.33
N SER A 272 -20.57 11.88 -40.50
CA SER A 272 -19.64 12.27 -41.56
C SER A 272 -20.12 13.60 -42.15
N ASP A 273 -19.48 14.72 -41.81
CA ASP A 273 -19.21 15.79 -42.79
C ASP A 273 -18.36 16.92 -42.18
N THR A 274 -17.14 17.05 -42.71
CA THR A 274 -16.37 18.30 -42.90
C THR A 274 -16.71 19.49 -41.98
N LYS A 275 -16.34 19.44 -40.70
CA LYS A 275 -16.27 20.64 -39.84
C LYS A 275 -14.81 20.93 -39.45
N THR A 276 -14.38 22.15 -39.73
CA THR A 276 -13.06 22.71 -39.36
C THR A 276 -13.01 23.22 -37.92
N GLU A 277 -14.12 23.12 -37.19
CA GLU A 277 -14.26 23.58 -35.82
C GLU A 277 -14.25 22.38 -34.86
N LEU A 278 -13.50 22.50 -33.77
CA LEU A 278 -13.42 21.48 -32.73
C LEU A 278 -14.80 21.27 -32.11
N LYS A 279 -15.19 20.02 -31.89
CA LYS A 279 -16.35 19.65 -31.07
C LYS A 279 -16.16 20.14 -29.62
N GLU A 280 -17.26 20.19 -28.86
CA GLU A 280 -17.23 20.66 -27.47
C GLU A 280 -16.26 19.80 -26.62
N GLU A 281 -16.28 18.49 -26.82
CA GLU A 281 -15.42 17.53 -26.14
C GLU A 281 -13.95 17.69 -26.55
N GLU A 282 -13.66 17.91 -27.83
CA GLU A 282 -12.30 18.19 -28.33
C GLU A 282 -11.76 19.51 -27.75
N THR A 283 -12.62 20.52 -27.61
CA THR A 283 -12.28 21.79 -26.97
C THR A 283 -11.93 21.57 -25.49
N LYS A 284 -12.74 20.80 -24.76
CA LYS A 284 -12.46 20.46 -23.36
C LYS A 284 -11.16 19.68 -23.21
N ALA A 285 -10.87 18.73 -24.09
CA ALA A 285 -9.60 18.00 -24.09
C ALA A 285 -8.41 18.95 -24.33
N ALA A 286 -8.50 19.81 -25.34
CA ALA A 286 -7.46 20.78 -25.66
C ALA A 286 -7.21 21.78 -24.51
N GLU A 287 -8.26 22.20 -23.80
CA GLU A 287 -8.13 23.03 -22.61
C GLU A 287 -7.34 22.34 -21.49
N GLN A 288 -7.58 21.04 -21.25
CA GLN A 288 -6.83 20.30 -20.23
C GLN A 288 -5.35 20.17 -20.60
N LEU A 289 -5.04 19.86 -21.86
CA LEU A 289 -3.66 19.79 -22.34
C LEU A 289 -2.95 21.14 -22.24
N LYS A 290 -3.66 22.24 -22.54
CA LYS A 290 -3.12 23.59 -22.41
C LYS A 290 -2.87 23.97 -20.96
N LYS A 291 -3.76 23.58 -20.04
CA LYS A 291 -3.56 23.77 -18.59
C LYS A 291 -2.34 22.99 -18.12
N GLY A 292 -2.26 21.70 -18.40
CA GLY A 292 -1.09 20.89 -18.01
C GLY A 292 0.23 21.43 -18.55
N LYS A 293 0.27 21.93 -19.79
CA LYS A 293 1.44 22.62 -20.34
C LYS A 293 1.76 23.90 -19.56
N THR A 294 0.75 24.72 -19.28
CA THR A 294 0.92 25.98 -18.55
C THR A 294 1.46 25.72 -17.14
N ASP A 295 0.89 24.75 -16.43
CA ASP A 295 1.28 24.42 -15.07
C ASP A 295 2.70 23.81 -15.01
N ALA A 296 3.09 23.02 -16.02
CA ALA A 296 4.48 22.57 -16.18
C ALA A 296 5.46 23.73 -16.49
N GLU A 297 5.05 24.69 -17.32
CA GLU A 297 5.85 25.87 -17.64
C GLU A 297 6.00 26.81 -16.43
N PHE A 298 4.97 26.97 -15.59
CA PHE A 298 5.06 27.76 -14.35
C PHE A 298 6.05 27.15 -13.35
N GLY A 299 6.10 25.82 -13.22
CA GLY A 299 7.16 25.16 -12.44
C GLY A 299 8.57 25.38 -13.01
N CYS A 300 8.69 25.53 -14.33
CA CYS A 300 9.98 25.78 -15.00
C CYS A 300 10.42 27.26 -15.03
N ILE A 301 9.52 28.25 -14.90
CA ILE A 301 9.89 29.67 -15.00
C ILE A 301 10.55 30.19 -13.71
N ALA A 302 10.29 29.55 -12.57
CA ALA A 302 10.92 29.93 -11.30
C ALA A 302 12.40 29.52 -11.19
N THR A 303 12.89 28.66 -12.09
CA THR A 303 14.29 28.19 -12.15
C THR A 303 15.20 29.09 -12.98
N GLY A 304 14.86 30.38 -13.13
CA GLY A 304 15.67 31.38 -13.84
C GLY A 304 17.00 31.71 -13.16
N VAL A 305 17.94 30.76 -13.19
CA VAL A 305 19.39 30.89 -13.01
C VAL A 305 20.08 30.32 -14.25
#